data_AF-A0A4S8LWE9-F1
#
_entry.id   AF-A0A4S8LWE9-F1
#
_cell.length_a   1.000
_cell.length_b   1.000
_cell.length_c   1.000
_cell.angle_alpha   90.00
_cell.angle_beta   90.00
_cell.angle_gamma   90.00
#
_symmetry.space_group_name_H-M   'P 1'
#
loop_
_entity.id
_entity.type
_entity.pdbx_description
1 polymer ?
#
loop_
_entity_poly.entity_id
_entity_poly.type
_entity_poly.pdbx_seq_one_letter_code
_entity_poly.pdbx_strand_id
1 'polypeptide(L)'
;MRQHTDPICQYAKHNTQHANTQNTQHANIDTQIRHATRNHVTQKSGSHASSRVFGIASRMNSVLITRKHRPPSIIQDAAISSFVLARNQYAKGYLAVQFGIWHIACQSHVDVKCISCLMGARIHDASARHVLATIADDSLSRLRLEVKGGHEKCTVLYRYVLDNIQQFLKVWEGGIGHENRLICGCAGTAIGMDDIAPGAFNLEDLFSRILRNDQSELTVKKIYNNIHWNHISAIQELHVLRVLLRFVPSLNSLEKQVTEYFRTTYAIHRMCEGWKTKLVPLGTNSEHEIETEGMKCAIHDFLSQSDWQPEYSSKLIQKTIWETEVLDCWRLEIGLDHPEDIIRHFKNLGKQDQLPEYEVLLQNAKNITERYITLESYEQALSPNDSDSSLIPDCHKFPIGTLFESRNSVGRHNSENDVSINTTHTFTEGEDFTGDHVLANSVLFMWEYSLWVQLD
;
A
#
# COMPACT_ATOMS: atom_id res chain seq x y z
N MET A 1 8.86 -23.66 60.53
CA MET A 1 7.66 -23.55 59.67
C MET A 1 7.34 -22.07 59.44
N ARG A 2 7.84 -21.47 58.36
CA ARG A 2 7.42 -20.15 57.89
C ARG A 2 6.83 -20.37 56.50
N GLN A 3 5.56 -20.06 56.32
CA GLN A 3 4.85 -20.18 55.05
C GLN A 3 5.25 -18.99 54.16
N HIS A 4 5.93 -19.28 53.05
CA HIS A 4 6.09 -18.35 51.93
C HIS A 4 4.75 -18.27 51.20
N THR A 5 4.20 -17.06 51.05
CA THR A 5 3.04 -16.78 50.20
C THR A 5 3.49 -16.08 48.93
N ASP A 6 3.00 -16.56 47.79
CA ASP A 6 3.39 -16.13 46.45
C ASP A 6 2.92 -14.69 46.13
N PRO A 7 3.80 -13.79 45.69
CA PRO A 7 3.47 -12.38 45.38
C PRO A 7 2.57 -12.23 44.15
N ILE A 8 2.46 -13.25 43.30
CA ILE A 8 1.61 -13.24 42.09
C ILE A 8 0.12 -13.26 42.43
N CYS A 9 -0.26 -13.88 43.56
CA CYS A 9 -1.66 -14.00 43.96
C CYS A 9 -2.22 -12.70 44.59
N GLN A 10 -1.36 -11.82 45.10
CA GLN A 10 -1.78 -10.50 45.59
C GLN A 10 -2.04 -9.51 44.45
N TYR A 11 -1.31 -9.60 43.34
CA TYR A 11 -1.48 -8.72 42.19
C TYR A 11 -2.82 -8.96 41.46
N ALA A 12 -3.23 -10.22 41.32
CA ALA A 12 -4.54 -10.58 40.73
C ALA A 12 -5.73 -10.11 41.57
N LYS A 13 -5.62 -10.15 42.91
CA LYS A 13 -6.68 -9.66 43.82
C LYS A 13 -6.82 -8.14 43.75
N HIS A 14 -5.71 -7.42 43.62
CA HIS A 14 -5.73 -5.95 43.52
C HIS A 14 -6.36 -5.46 42.21
N ASN A 15 -6.10 -6.14 41.08
CA ASN A 15 -6.72 -5.80 39.79
C ASN A 15 -8.21 -6.11 39.73
N THR A 16 -8.65 -7.20 40.38
CA THR A 16 -10.08 -7.56 40.43
C THR A 16 -10.87 -6.58 41.29
N GLN A 17 -10.30 -6.08 42.38
CA GLN A 17 -10.91 -5.02 43.20
C GLN A 17 -10.99 -3.68 42.45
N HIS A 18 -9.95 -3.33 41.66
CA HIS A 18 -9.96 -2.12 40.84
C HIS A 18 -11.02 -2.16 39.73
N ALA A 19 -11.18 -3.30 39.05
CA ALA A 19 -12.19 -3.50 38.01
C ALA A 19 -13.62 -3.44 38.58
N ASN A 20 -13.86 -4.04 39.75
CA ASN A 20 -15.17 -3.97 40.41
C ASN A 20 -15.51 -2.56 40.89
N THR A 21 -14.52 -1.79 41.32
CA THR A 21 -14.72 -0.39 41.74
C THR A 21 -15.05 0.51 40.54
N GLN A 22 -14.39 0.30 39.40
CA GLN A 22 -14.68 1.03 38.15
C GLN A 22 -16.07 0.68 37.58
N ASN A 23 -16.48 -0.59 37.60
CA ASN A 23 -17.81 -0.99 37.16
C ASN A 23 -18.92 -0.43 38.06
N THR A 24 -18.68 -0.35 39.36
CA THR A 24 -19.63 0.25 40.31
C THR A 24 -19.73 1.76 40.12
N GLN A 25 -18.64 2.45 39.79
CA GLN A 25 -18.64 3.87 39.45
C GLN A 25 -19.38 4.15 38.13
N HIS A 26 -19.22 3.30 37.12
CA HIS A 26 -19.94 3.39 35.85
C HIS A 26 -21.46 3.24 36.03
N ALA A 27 -21.90 2.24 36.80
CA ALA A 27 -23.32 2.03 37.08
C ALA A 27 -23.96 3.21 37.85
N ASN A 28 -23.18 3.87 38.71
CA ASN A 28 -23.65 5.01 39.48
C ASN A 28 -23.78 6.28 38.62
N ILE A 29 -22.85 6.50 37.68
CA ILE A 29 -22.92 7.59 36.70
C ILE A 29 -24.12 7.42 35.76
N ASP A 30 -24.37 6.21 35.24
CA ASP A 30 -25.53 5.94 34.39
C ASP A 30 -26.87 6.15 35.12
N THR A 31 -26.91 5.82 36.41
CA THR A 31 -28.10 6.04 37.24
C THR A 31 -28.34 7.54 37.49
N GLN A 32 -27.28 8.31 37.73
CA GLN A 32 -27.35 9.77 37.87
C GLN A 32 -27.75 10.46 36.55
N ILE A 33 -27.24 10.00 35.41
CA ILE A 33 -27.63 10.50 34.09
C ILE A 33 -29.11 10.20 33.80
N ARG A 34 -29.60 8.99 34.12
CA ARG A 34 -31.02 8.64 33.96
C ARG A 34 -31.93 9.49 34.86
N HIS A 35 -31.53 9.77 36.10
CA HIS A 35 -32.27 10.64 37.00
C HIS A 35 -32.30 12.11 36.51
N ALA A 36 -31.18 12.64 36.02
CA ALA A 36 -31.10 13.97 35.45
C ALA A 36 -31.97 14.10 34.18
N THR A 37 -31.97 13.07 33.32
CA THR A 37 -32.77 13.07 32.09
C THR A 37 -34.28 12.97 32.37
N ARG A 38 -34.68 12.23 33.41
CA ARG A 38 -36.10 12.11 33.83
C ARG A 38 -36.66 13.40 34.42
N ASN A 39 -35.83 14.15 35.15
CA ASN A 39 -36.20 15.46 35.68
C ASN A 39 -36.29 16.54 34.58
N HIS A 40 -35.55 16.40 33.48
CA HIS A 40 -35.59 17.36 32.38
C HIS A 40 -36.83 17.22 31.48
N VAL A 41 -37.46 16.04 31.44
CA VAL A 41 -38.68 15.78 30.65
C VAL A 41 -39.95 16.32 31.34
N THR A 42 -39.91 16.61 32.64
CA THR A 42 -41.07 17.12 33.40
C THR A 42 -41.14 18.65 33.51
N GLN A 43 -40.16 19.39 32.97
CA GLN A 43 -40.20 20.86 32.83
C GLN A 43 -40.31 21.28 31.35
N LYS A 44 -41.47 21.03 30.75
CA LYS A 44 -41.91 21.69 29.51
C LYS A 44 -43.29 22.30 29.69
N SER A 45 -43.36 23.35 30.49
CA SER A 45 -44.41 24.37 30.36
C SER A 45 -43.77 25.74 30.62
N GLY A 46 -43.81 26.60 29.59
CA GLY A 46 -43.45 28.02 29.71
C GLY A 46 -42.04 28.42 29.24
N SER A 47 -41.84 28.59 27.93
CA SER A 47 -40.81 29.53 27.43
C SER A 47 -41.13 30.04 26.02
N HIS A 48 -42.24 30.77 25.88
CA HIS A 48 -42.45 31.68 24.74
C HIS A 48 -41.75 33.02 24.99
N ALA A 49 -40.41 33.05 25.09
CA ALA A 49 -39.64 34.30 25.05
C ALA A 49 -38.11 34.07 25.00
N SER A 50 -37.58 33.42 23.96
CA SER A 50 -36.12 33.52 23.69
C SER A 50 -35.68 33.17 22.26
N SER A 51 -36.57 33.26 21.26
CA SER A 51 -36.20 32.95 19.86
C SER A 51 -35.88 34.16 18.99
N ARG A 52 -35.88 35.39 19.53
CA ARG A 52 -35.83 36.61 18.70
C ARG A 52 -34.45 37.18 18.40
N VAL A 53 -33.34 36.61 18.89
CA VAL A 53 -32.03 37.29 18.72
C VAL A 53 -31.14 36.73 17.59
N PHE A 54 -31.26 35.48 17.12
CA PHE A 54 -30.39 34.98 16.02
C PHE A 54 -31.02 33.91 15.09
N GLY A 55 -32.27 34.12 14.63
CA GLY A 55 -33.03 33.10 13.91
C GLY A 55 -33.38 33.42 12.45
N ILE A 56 -32.43 33.81 11.60
CA ILE A 56 -32.68 33.75 10.14
C ILE A 56 -32.61 32.27 9.74
N ALA A 57 -33.75 31.60 9.68
CA ALA A 57 -33.85 30.25 9.13
C ALA A 57 -33.42 30.30 7.65
N SER A 58 -32.29 29.70 7.34
CA SER A 58 -31.77 29.60 5.97
C SER A 58 -32.78 28.82 5.12
N ARG A 59 -33.41 29.49 4.15
CA ARG A 59 -34.26 28.85 3.14
C ARG A 59 -33.42 28.53 1.92
N MET A 60 -33.46 27.29 1.45
CA MET A 60 -32.91 26.91 0.14
C MET A 60 -34.09 26.45 -0.70
N ASN A 61 -34.29 27.06 -1.86
CA ASN A 61 -35.42 26.77 -2.76
C ASN A 61 -36.78 26.76 -2.05
N SER A 62 -37.03 27.77 -1.20
CA SER A 62 -38.30 27.92 -0.47
C SER A 62 -38.58 26.86 0.60
N VAL A 63 -37.71 25.87 0.78
CA VAL A 63 -37.83 24.85 1.83
C VAL A 63 -37.07 25.31 3.07
N LEU A 64 -37.72 25.19 4.22
CA LEU A 64 -37.14 25.50 5.52
C LEU A 64 -36.13 24.41 5.87
N ILE A 65 -34.83 24.71 5.81
CA ILE A 65 -33.80 23.76 6.21
C ILE A 65 -33.76 23.75 7.74
N THR A 66 -34.20 22.65 8.35
CA THR A 66 -33.95 22.40 9.77
C THR A 66 -32.45 22.23 9.96
N ARG A 67 -31.81 23.18 10.66
CA ARG A 67 -30.39 23.05 11.02
C ARG A 67 -30.23 21.82 11.91
N LYS A 68 -29.42 20.86 11.47
CA LYS A 68 -28.98 19.75 12.33
C LYS A 68 -28.02 20.34 13.36
N HIS A 69 -28.50 20.50 14.59
CA HIS A 69 -27.65 20.91 15.71
C HIS A 69 -26.68 19.79 16.10
N ARG A 70 -25.52 20.16 16.62
CA ARG A 70 -24.56 19.20 17.18
C ARG A 70 -25.20 18.48 18.38
N PRO A 71 -25.03 17.15 18.52
CA PRO A 71 -25.54 16.43 19.68
C PRO A 71 -24.96 17.01 20.98
N PRO A 72 -25.80 17.44 21.96
CA PRO A 72 -25.31 18.02 23.21
C PRO A 72 -24.44 17.06 24.02
N SER A 73 -24.71 15.76 23.95
CA SER A 73 -23.95 14.73 24.68
C SER A 73 -22.47 14.74 24.32
N ILE A 74 -22.12 14.79 23.04
CA ILE A 74 -20.71 14.81 22.60
C ILE A 74 -19.98 16.06 23.12
N ILE A 75 -20.68 17.20 23.18
CA ILE A 75 -20.11 18.44 23.71
C ILE A 75 -19.86 18.31 25.22
N GLN A 76 -20.80 17.72 25.95
CA GLN A 76 -20.67 17.44 27.38
C GLN A 76 -19.50 16.47 27.64
N ASP A 77 -19.40 15.39 26.88
CA ASP A 77 -18.32 14.40 27.00
C ASP A 77 -16.94 15.03 26.75
N ALA A 78 -16.82 15.86 25.71
CA ALA A 78 -15.59 16.58 25.41
C ALA A 78 -15.19 17.55 26.54
N ALA A 79 -16.15 18.30 27.08
CA ALA A 79 -15.91 19.22 28.19
C ALA A 79 -15.50 18.47 29.48
N ILE A 80 -16.22 17.40 29.83
CA ILE A 80 -15.89 16.54 30.98
C ILE A 80 -14.51 15.92 30.80
N SER A 81 -14.19 15.39 29.62
CA SER A 81 -12.87 14.82 29.32
C SER A 81 -11.74 15.84 29.52
N SER A 82 -11.95 17.10 29.11
CA SER A 82 -10.97 18.18 29.34
C SER A 82 -10.78 18.48 30.83
N PHE A 83 -11.88 18.59 31.60
CA PHE A 83 -11.78 18.81 33.05
C PHE A 83 -11.09 17.65 33.79
N VAL A 84 -11.37 16.41 33.38
CA VAL A 84 -10.74 15.21 33.93
C VAL A 84 -9.23 15.20 33.64
N LEU A 85 -8.84 15.50 32.40
CA LEU A 85 -7.42 15.57 32.01
C LEU A 85 -6.69 16.69 32.76
N ALA A 86 -7.32 17.86 32.91
CA ALA A 86 -6.75 18.99 33.65
C ALA A 86 -6.52 18.68 35.13
N ARG A 87 -7.35 17.83 35.73
CA ARG A 87 -7.22 17.40 37.14
C ARG A 87 -6.29 16.21 37.32
N ASN A 88 -6.20 15.33 36.32
CA ASN A 88 -5.38 14.14 36.37
C ASN A 88 -4.69 13.89 35.03
N GLN A 89 -3.38 14.20 35.00
CA GLN A 89 -2.54 13.99 33.82
C GLN A 89 -2.47 12.53 33.35
N TYR A 90 -2.84 11.55 34.18
CA TYR A 90 -2.86 10.13 33.83
C TYR A 90 -4.19 9.68 33.22
N ALA A 91 -5.25 10.49 33.30
CA ALA A 91 -6.56 10.17 32.72
C ALA A 91 -6.61 10.47 31.20
N LYS A 92 -5.64 9.94 30.46
CA LYS A 92 -5.40 10.23 29.04
C LYS A 92 -6.34 9.46 28.09
N GLY A 93 -6.85 8.31 28.51
CA GLY A 93 -7.42 7.27 27.62
C GLY A 93 -8.73 7.56 26.89
N TYR A 94 -9.38 8.71 27.11
CA TYR A 94 -10.66 9.05 26.49
C TYR A 94 -10.48 9.91 25.22
N LEU A 95 -11.28 10.96 25.04
CA LEU A 95 -11.28 11.82 23.84
C LEU A 95 -9.93 12.48 23.58
N ALA A 96 -9.15 12.75 24.63
CA ALA A 96 -7.86 13.44 24.49
C ALA A 96 -6.83 12.65 23.66
N VAL A 97 -6.79 11.31 23.77
CA VAL A 97 -5.96 10.46 22.90
C VAL A 97 -6.47 10.50 21.46
N GLN A 98 -7.79 10.36 21.27
CA GLN A 98 -8.41 10.38 19.95
C GLN A 98 -8.15 11.70 19.22
N PHE A 99 -8.30 12.84 19.89
CA PHE A 99 -7.94 14.15 19.34
C PHE A 99 -6.44 14.28 19.08
N GLY A 100 -5.59 13.73 19.96
CA GLY A 100 -4.15 13.67 19.75
C GLY A 100 -3.78 12.97 18.44
N ILE A 101 -4.35 11.78 18.21
CA ILE A 101 -4.18 10.99 16.98
C ILE A 101 -4.77 11.72 15.78
N TRP A 102 -5.98 12.27 15.91
CA TRP A 102 -6.65 13.01 14.83
C TRP A 102 -5.82 14.21 14.36
N HIS A 103 -5.24 14.98 15.28
CA HIS A 103 -4.35 16.09 14.92
C HIS A 103 -3.03 15.65 14.27
N ILE A 104 -2.53 14.44 14.59
CA ILE A 104 -1.40 13.86 13.87
C ILE A 104 -1.83 13.52 12.44
N ALA A 105 -2.96 12.83 12.28
CA ALA A 105 -3.49 12.44 10.97
C ALA A 105 -3.81 13.64 10.07
N CYS A 106 -4.36 14.73 10.64
CA CYS A 106 -4.63 15.97 9.90
C CYS A 106 -3.40 16.87 9.72
N GLN A 107 -2.21 16.44 10.13
CA GLN A 107 -0.97 17.22 10.06
C GLN A 107 -1.14 18.65 10.62
N SER A 108 -1.89 18.79 11.73
CA SER A 108 -2.20 20.12 12.28
C SER A 108 -0.92 20.88 12.66
N HIS A 109 -0.92 22.19 12.47
CA HIS A 109 0.18 23.06 12.85
C HIS A 109 0.56 22.89 14.33
N VAL A 110 1.85 22.98 14.66
CA VAL A 110 2.35 22.76 16.02
C VAL A 110 1.64 23.67 17.03
N ASP A 111 1.38 24.93 16.68
CA ASP A 111 0.68 25.87 17.57
C ASP A 111 -0.76 25.45 17.86
N VAL A 112 -1.48 24.96 16.86
CA VAL A 112 -2.85 24.44 17.04
C VAL A 112 -2.83 23.24 17.99
N LYS A 113 -1.82 22.37 17.84
CA LYS A 113 -1.62 21.23 18.74
C LYS A 113 -1.31 21.69 20.16
N CYS A 114 -0.42 22.68 20.32
CA CYS A 114 -0.04 23.25 21.62
C CYS A 114 -1.23 23.90 22.32
N ILE A 115 -1.99 24.77 21.64
CA ILE A 115 -3.19 25.41 22.18
C ILE A 115 -4.23 24.37 22.59
N SER A 116 -4.47 23.37 21.73
CA SER A 116 -5.44 22.29 22.04
C SER A 116 -5.00 21.44 23.23
N CYS A 117 -3.69 21.23 23.40
CA CYS A 117 -3.14 20.55 24.57
C CYS A 117 -3.34 21.38 25.84
N LEU A 118 -3.11 22.70 25.78
CA LEU A 118 -3.32 23.62 26.90
C LEU A 118 -4.79 23.69 27.32
N MET A 119 -5.72 23.62 26.37
CA MET A 119 -7.16 23.55 26.62
C MET A 119 -7.62 22.19 27.18
N GLY A 120 -6.72 21.23 27.39
CA GLY A 120 -7.05 19.87 27.80
C GLY A 120 -7.88 19.09 26.76
N ALA A 121 -7.95 19.56 25.52
CA ALA A 121 -8.73 18.93 24.45
C ALA A 121 -8.00 17.73 23.84
N ARG A 122 -6.66 17.69 23.94
CA ARG A 122 -5.82 16.59 23.47
C ARG A 122 -4.67 16.31 24.42
N ILE A 123 -4.05 15.14 24.24
CA ILE A 123 -2.77 14.82 24.87
C ILE A 123 -1.58 15.47 24.12
N HIS A 124 -0.45 15.53 24.81
CA HIS A 124 0.83 15.94 24.21
C HIS A 124 1.20 15.05 23.02
N ASP A 125 1.88 15.61 22.02
CA ASP A 125 2.24 14.92 20.77
C ASP A 125 3.07 13.66 21.02
N ALA A 126 4.05 13.73 21.93
CA ALA A 126 4.85 12.56 22.33
C ALA A 126 4.00 11.41 22.90
N SER A 127 2.97 11.73 23.70
CA SER A 127 2.06 10.71 24.22
C SER A 127 1.20 10.11 23.10
N ALA A 128 0.73 10.92 22.15
CA ALA A 128 -0.05 10.41 21.02
C ALA A 128 0.78 9.50 20.10
N ARG A 129 2.04 9.87 19.83
CA ARG A 129 2.98 9.02 19.09
C ARG A 129 3.29 7.72 19.81
N HIS A 130 3.49 7.77 21.13
CA HIS A 130 3.69 6.55 21.92
C HIS A 130 2.49 5.62 21.85
N VAL A 131 1.27 6.15 21.94
CA VAL A 131 0.04 5.35 21.77
C VAL A 131 -0.03 4.72 20.38
N LEU A 132 0.29 5.48 19.32
CA LEU A 132 0.32 4.94 17.96
C LEU A 132 1.36 3.83 17.81
N ALA A 133 2.55 3.99 18.38
CA ALA A 133 3.59 2.97 18.39
C ALA A 133 3.10 1.70 19.11
N THR A 134 2.51 1.83 20.30
CA THR A 134 1.96 0.67 21.04
C THR A 134 0.85 -0.05 20.26
N ILE A 135 -0.04 0.70 19.58
CA ILE A 135 -1.09 0.10 18.74
C ILE A 135 -0.48 -0.64 17.54
N ALA A 136 0.57 -0.07 16.93
CA ALA A 136 1.31 -0.70 15.84
C ALA A 136 2.00 -1.99 16.31
N ASP A 137 2.72 -1.94 17.44
CA ASP A 137 3.42 -3.09 18.02
C ASP A 137 2.47 -4.24 18.36
N ASP A 138 1.30 -3.95 18.94
CA ASP A 138 0.27 -4.95 19.22
C ASP A 138 -0.30 -5.56 17.93
N SER A 139 -0.54 -4.73 16.91
CA SER A 139 -1.05 -5.18 15.61
C SER A 139 -0.02 -6.04 14.87
N LEU A 140 1.26 -5.66 14.90
CA LEU A 140 2.38 -6.43 14.33
C LEU A 140 2.60 -7.73 15.09
N SER A 141 2.52 -7.72 16.42
CA SER A 141 2.63 -8.94 17.23
C SER A 141 1.54 -9.96 16.88
N ARG A 142 0.30 -9.48 16.66
CA ARG A 142 -0.80 -10.32 16.18
C ARG A 142 -0.57 -10.83 14.75
N LEU A 143 -0.05 -9.99 13.85
CA LEU A 143 0.32 -10.39 12.49
C LEU A 143 1.36 -11.52 12.52
N ARG A 144 2.44 -11.37 13.27
CA ARG A 144 3.52 -12.38 13.42
C ARG A 144 2.98 -13.73 13.89
N LEU A 145 2.13 -13.72 14.92
CA LEU A 145 1.49 -14.94 15.42
C LEU A 145 0.64 -15.64 14.36
N GLU A 146 -0.14 -14.88 13.59
CA GLU A 146 -1.00 -15.44 12.56
C GLU A 146 -0.20 -15.94 11.35
N VAL A 147 0.81 -15.18 10.90
CA VAL A 147 1.73 -15.59 9.83
C VAL A 147 2.44 -16.90 10.19
N LYS A 148 2.93 -17.02 11.43
CA LYS A 148 3.54 -18.26 11.94
C LYS A 148 2.55 -19.42 11.91
N GLY A 149 1.33 -19.22 12.38
CA GLY A 149 0.28 -20.25 12.34
C GLY A 149 -0.16 -20.62 10.91
N GLY A 150 -0.06 -19.70 9.96
CA GLY A 150 -0.29 -19.96 8.54
C GLY A 150 0.83 -20.79 7.92
N HIS A 151 2.09 -20.50 8.27
CA HIS A 151 3.26 -21.24 7.84
C HIS A 151 3.23 -22.71 8.29
N GLU A 152 2.87 -22.97 9.56
CA GLU A 152 2.71 -24.33 10.10
C GLU A 152 1.64 -25.16 9.35
N LYS A 153 0.69 -24.49 8.69
CA LYS A 153 -0.38 -25.10 7.89
C LYS A 153 -0.08 -25.10 6.39
N CYS A 154 1.07 -24.58 5.96
CA CYS A 154 1.39 -24.33 4.55
C CYS A 154 0.31 -23.52 3.81
N THR A 155 -0.28 -22.53 4.51
CA THR A 155 -1.34 -21.66 3.96
C THR A 155 -0.89 -20.20 3.94
N VAL A 156 -1.16 -19.50 2.84
CA VAL A 156 -0.92 -18.06 2.73
C VAL A 156 -2.11 -17.32 3.34
N LEU A 157 -1.93 -16.66 4.48
CA LEU A 157 -3.00 -15.93 5.18
C LEU A 157 -3.02 -14.42 4.87
N TYR A 158 -1.93 -13.90 4.31
CA TYR A 158 -1.75 -12.47 4.12
C TYR A 158 -1.22 -12.16 2.73
N ARG A 159 -1.79 -11.12 2.12
CA ARG A 159 -1.26 -10.46 0.92
C ARG A 159 -0.57 -9.18 1.35
N TYR A 160 0.66 -8.98 0.90
CA TYR A 160 1.40 -7.76 1.12
C TYR A 160 1.16 -6.83 -0.07
N VAL A 161 0.82 -5.57 0.22
CA VAL A 161 0.69 -4.50 -0.76
C VAL A 161 1.67 -3.41 -0.39
N LEU A 162 2.44 -2.98 -1.38
CA LEU A 162 3.42 -1.92 -1.28
C LEU A 162 2.84 -0.67 -1.92
N ASP A 163 3.11 0.48 -1.34
CA ASP A 163 2.75 1.78 -1.88
C ASP A 163 3.94 2.71 -1.79
N ASN A 164 4.16 3.47 -2.87
CA ASN A 164 5.22 4.45 -2.95
C ASN A 164 4.69 5.76 -2.35
N ILE A 165 5.29 6.18 -1.24
CA ILE A 165 4.91 7.40 -0.55
C ILE A 165 5.90 8.50 -0.91
N GLN A 166 5.40 9.52 -1.58
CA GLN A 166 6.16 10.71 -1.91
C GLN A 166 5.48 11.95 -1.33
N GLN A 167 6.24 12.75 -0.59
CA GLN A 167 5.76 14.03 -0.07
C GLN A 167 6.73 15.15 -0.45
N PHE A 168 6.23 16.10 -1.24
CA PHE A 168 6.98 17.33 -1.52
C PHE A 168 6.88 18.29 -0.32
N LEU A 169 7.94 18.39 0.46
CA LEU A 169 8.04 19.32 1.56
C LEU A 169 8.44 20.69 1.04
N LYS A 170 7.45 21.56 0.86
CA LYS A 170 7.68 22.96 0.52
C LYS A 170 8.14 23.74 1.75
N VAL A 171 9.24 24.45 1.62
CA VAL A 171 9.73 25.41 2.62
C VAL A 171 8.93 26.70 2.47
N TRP A 172 8.24 27.09 3.55
CA TRP A 172 7.41 28.31 3.57
C TRP A 172 8.11 29.50 4.21
N GLU A 173 9.12 29.25 5.05
CA GLU A 173 9.90 30.28 5.72
C GLU A 173 11.31 30.32 5.11
N GLY A 174 11.72 31.50 4.63
CA GLY A 174 13.06 31.69 4.06
C GLY A 174 14.11 31.64 5.15
N GLY A 175 14.87 30.54 5.23
CA GLY A 175 16.03 30.38 6.08
C GLY A 175 17.19 29.76 5.29
N ILE A 176 18.42 30.16 5.59
CA ILE A 176 19.61 29.54 4.99
C ILE A 176 19.58 28.04 5.27
N GLY A 177 19.76 27.22 4.24
CA GLY A 177 19.75 25.75 4.32
C GLY A 177 18.37 25.09 4.30
N HIS A 178 17.29 25.85 4.08
CA HIS A 178 15.96 25.26 3.89
C HIS A 178 15.61 25.25 2.41
N GLU A 179 15.67 24.06 1.81
CA GLU A 179 15.29 23.84 0.41
C GLU A 179 14.04 22.96 0.33
N ASN A 180 13.26 23.18 -0.74
CA ASN A 180 12.16 22.27 -1.04
C ASN A 180 12.74 20.87 -1.29
N ARG A 181 12.20 19.86 -0.62
CA ARG A 181 12.68 18.48 -0.77
C ARG A 181 11.53 17.53 -1.07
N LEU A 182 11.77 16.61 -2.00
CA LEU A 182 10.90 15.44 -2.15
C LEU A 182 11.35 14.39 -1.14
N ILE A 183 10.47 14.04 -0.20
CA ILE A 183 10.70 12.93 0.71
C ILE A 183 10.07 11.71 0.06
N CYS A 184 10.91 10.73 -0.29
CA CYS A 184 10.50 9.44 -0.81
C CYS A 184 10.56 8.38 0.29
N GLY A 185 9.71 7.37 0.17
CA GLY A 185 9.74 6.18 1.02
C GLY A 185 8.67 5.19 0.59
N CYS A 186 8.61 4.05 1.26
CA CYS A 186 7.64 3.00 0.98
C CYS A 186 6.73 2.77 2.20
N ALA A 187 5.47 2.46 1.94
CA ALA A 187 4.58 1.85 2.92
C ALA A 187 4.19 0.44 2.51
N GLY A 188 4.14 -0.45 3.49
CA GLY A 188 3.59 -1.79 3.35
C GLY A 188 2.25 -1.88 4.08
N THR A 189 1.32 -2.64 3.52
CA THR A 189 0.11 -3.08 4.22
C THR A 189 -0.04 -4.57 4.06
N ALA A 190 -0.11 -5.30 5.18
CA ALA A 190 -0.50 -6.70 5.18
C ALA A 190 -2.03 -6.80 5.23
N ILE A 191 -2.60 -7.40 4.19
CA ILE A 191 -4.02 -7.59 3.99
C ILE A 191 -4.34 -9.05 4.34
N GLY A 192 -5.08 -9.25 5.42
CA GLY A 192 -5.59 -10.57 5.79
C GLY A 192 -6.52 -11.09 4.70
N MET A 193 -6.26 -12.30 4.26
CA MET A 193 -7.05 -13.00 3.25
C MET A 193 -7.92 -14.03 3.94
N ASP A 194 -9.22 -13.77 3.99
CA ASP A 194 -10.21 -14.73 4.48
C ASP A 194 -10.84 -15.51 3.32
N ASP A 195 -11.51 -16.63 3.60
CA ASP A 195 -12.20 -17.50 2.64
C ASP A 195 -11.34 -18.02 1.47
N ILE A 196 -10.04 -18.21 1.71
CA ILE A 196 -9.15 -18.85 0.74
C ILE A 196 -9.45 -20.36 0.68
N ALA A 197 -9.78 -20.86 -0.51
CA ALA A 197 -9.93 -22.29 -0.73
C ALA A 197 -8.61 -23.03 -0.41
N PRO A 198 -8.65 -24.20 0.27
CA PRO A 198 -7.44 -24.97 0.54
C PRO A 198 -6.65 -25.23 -0.74
N GLY A 199 -5.35 -24.88 -0.74
CA GLY A 199 -4.48 -25.05 -1.90
C GLY A 199 -4.60 -23.99 -3.00
N ALA A 200 -5.39 -22.91 -2.82
CA ALA A 200 -5.50 -21.85 -3.83
C ALA A 200 -4.16 -21.17 -4.17
N PHE A 201 -3.20 -21.17 -3.23
CA PHE A 201 -1.85 -20.64 -3.41
C PHE A 201 -0.80 -21.77 -3.39
N ASN A 202 -1.12 -22.94 -3.94
CA ASN A 202 -0.17 -24.04 -4.01
C ASN A 202 0.91 -23.76 -5.06
N LEU A 203 2.09 -23.33 -4.61
CA LEU A 203 3.26 -23.11 -5.47
C LEU A 203 3.68 -24.36 -6.22
N GLU A 204 3.58 -25.54 -5.60
CA GLU A 204 3.95 -26.81 -6.23
C GLU A 204 3.02 -27.16 -7.41
N ASP A 205 1.72 -26.86 -7.28
CA ASP A 205 0.77 -27.02 -8.40
C ASP A 205 1.10 -26.05 -9.54
N LEU A 206 1.44 -24.81 -9.20
CA LEU A 206 1.88 -23.82 -10.19
C LEU A 206 3.15 -24.28 -10.91
N PHE A 207 4.20 -24.65 -10.19
CA PHE A 207 5.46 -25.14 -10.76
C PHE A 207 5.24 -26.41 -11.58
N SER A 208 4.45 -27.36 -11.08
CA SER A 208 4.09 -28.57 -11.81
C SER A 208 3.45 -28.27 -13.17
N ARG A 209 2.54 -27.28 -13.23
CA ARG A 209 1.90 -26.87 -14.50
C ARG A 209 2.85 -26.13 -15.44
N ILE A 210 3.74 -25.31 -14.88
CA ILE A 210 4.80 -24.65 -15.66
C ILE A 210 5.75 -25.69 -16.26
N LEU A 211 6.21 -26.67 -15.48
CA LEU A 211 7.10 -27.74 -15.92
C LEU A 211 6.46 -28.64 -16.98
N ARG A 212 5.15 -28.91 -16.86
CA ARG A 212 4.38 -29.63 -17.90
C ARG A 212 4.14 -28.79 -19.16
N ASN A 213 4.49 -27.50 -19.11
CA ASN A 213 4.22 -26.52 -20.15
C ASN A 213 2.73 -26.47 -20.51
N ASP A 214 1.84 -26.61 -19.52
CA ASP A 214 0.39 -26.55 -19.71
C ASP A 214 -0.04 -25.18 -20.28
N GLN A 215 0.79 -24.15 -20.06
CA GLN A 215 0.61 -22.81 -20.63
C GLN A 215 0.71 -22.78 -22.17
N SER A 216 1.43 -23.72 -22.79
CA SER A 216 1.50 -23.81 -24.26
C SER A 216 0.12 -24.01 -24.90
N GLU A 217 -0.80 -24.67 -24.18
CA GLU A 217 -2.16 -24.86 -24.65
C GLU A 217 -3.09 -23.66 -24.39
N LEU A 218 -2.64 -22.66 -23.61
CA LEU A 218 -3.41 -21.47 -23.29
C LEU A 218 -3.46 -20.55 -24.51
N THR A 219 -4.49 -20.73 -25.32
CA THR A 219 -4.77 -19.83 -26.46
C THR A 219 -5.64 -18.66 -26.02
N VAL A 220 -5.53 -17.53 -26.73
CA VAL A 220 -6.42 -16.37 -26.55
C VAL A 220 -7.90 -16.79 -26.62
N LYS A 221 -8.24 -17.77 -27.47
CA LYS A 221 -9.60 -18.31 -27.58
C LYS A 221 -10.03 -19.06 -26.32
N LYS A 222 -9.15 -19.83 -25.67
CA LYS A 222 -9.45 -20.47 -24.38
C LYS A 222 -9.67 -19.42 -23.29
N ILE A 223 -8.83 -18.39 -23.21
CA ILE A 223 -9.01 -17.28 -22.26
C ILE A 223 -10.34 -16.57 -22.54
N TYR A 224 -10.61 -16.21 -23.79
CA TYR A 224 -11.84 -15.57 -24.22
C TYR A 224 -13.07 -16.41 -23.88
N ASN A 225 -13.02 -17.73 -24.12
CA ASN A 225 -14.13 -18.64 -23.82
C ASN A 225 -14.29 -18.90 -22.30
N ASN A 226 -13.24 -18.69 -21.51
CA ASN A 226 -13.29 -18.79 -20.05
C ASN A 226 -13.96 -17.56 -19.42
N ILE A 227 -13.97 -16.41 -20.10
CA ILE A 227 -14.69 -15.23 -19.64
C ILE A 227 -16.19 -15.49 -19.71
N HIS A 228 -16.89 -15.31 -18.58
CA HIS A 228 -18.34 -15.43 -18.49
C HIS A 228 -19.04 -14.22 -19.13
N TRP A 229 -18.98 -14.08 -20.46
CA TRP A 229 -19.52 -12.93 -21.20
C TRP A 229 -21.00 -12.66 -20.92
N ASN A 230 -21.83 -13.71 -20.78
CA ASN A 230 -23.24 -13.58 -20.46
C ASN A 230 -23.46 -12.92 -19.09
N HIS A 231 -22.61 -13.24 -18.12
CA HIS A 231 -22.66 -12.63 -16.78
C HIS A 231 -22.28 -11.14 -16.85
N ILE A 232 -21.21 -10.81 -17.58
CA ILE A 232 -20.75 -9.43 -17.77
C ILE A 232 -21.82 -8.59 -18.49
N SER A 233 -22.39 -9.09 -19.59
CA SER A 233 -23.46 -8.40 -20.35
C SER A 233 -24.65 -8.11 -19.44
N ALA A 234 -25.11 -9.11 -18.69
CA ALA A 234 -26.25 -8.94 -17.81
C ALA A 234 -25.98 -7.94 -16.67
N ILE A 235 -24.78 -7.92 -16.09
CA ILE A 235 -24.38 -6.90 -15.11
C ILE A 235 -24.39 -5.50 -15.74
N GLN A 236 -23.86 -5.34 -16.95
CA GLN A 236 -23.86 -4.07 -17.67
C GLN A 236 -25.29 -3.58 -17.96
N GLU A 237 -26.16 -4.46 -18.43
CA GLU A 237 -27.59 -4.18 -18.66
C GLU A 237 -28.27 -3.70 -17.36
N LEU A 238 -28.03 -4.37 -16.23
CA LEU A 238 -28.56 -3.96 -14.93
C LEU A 238 -28.01 -2.60 -14.46
N HIS A 239 -26.74 -2.29 -14.75
CA HIS A 239 -26.17 -0.98 -14.44
C HIS A 239 -26.80 0.13 -15.27
N VAL A 240 -26.99 -0.08 -16.57
CA VAL A 240 -27.69 0.86 -17.47
C VAL A 240 -29.11 1.10 -16.97
N LEU A 241 -29.83 0.03 -16.62
CA LEU A 241 -31.18 0.14 -16.03
C LEU A 241 -31.16 0.92 -14.72
N ARG A 242 -30.22 0.64 -13.82
CA ARG A 242 -30.11 1.33 -12.52
C ARG A 242 -29.89 2.83 -12.68
N VAL A 243 -29.11 3.27 -13.69
CA VAL A 243 -28.93 4.69 -14.00
C VAL A 243 -30.27 5.34 -14.38
N LEU A 244 -31.07 4.68 -15.23
CA LEU A 244 -32.41 5.16 -15.60
C LEU A 244 -33.34 5.26 -14.39
N LEU A 245 -33.38 4.22 -13.54
CA LEU A 245 -34.22 4.19 -12.34
C LEU A 245 -33.87 5.33 -11.36
N ARG A 246 -32.57 5.65 -11.23
CA ARG A 246 -32.11 6.74 -10.37
C ARG A 246 -32.48 8.12 -10.91
N PHE A 247 -32.56 8.27 -12.24
CA PHE A 247 -32.91 9.54 -12.87
C PHE A 247 -34.42 9.81 -12.90
N VAL A 248 -35.25 8.75 -12.97
CA VAL A 248 -36.72 8.85 -13.09
C VAL A 248 -37.40 8.39 -11.79
N PRO A 249 -37.81 9.31 -10.89
CA PRO A 249 -38.31 8.93 -9.56
C PRO A 249 -39.57 8.05 -9.56
N SER A 250 -40.39 8.11 -10.61
CA SER A 250 -41.59 7.27 -10.74
C SER A 250 -41.28 5.78 -10.87
N LEU A 251 -40.06 5.41 -11.27
CA LEU A 251 -39.61 4.02 -11.43
C LEU A 251 -38.86 3.47 -10.19
N ASN A 252 -38.75 4.26 -9.12
CA ASN A 252 -37.92 3.90 -7.96
C ASN A 252 -38.34 2.60 -7.25
N SER A 253 -39.60 2.17 -7.40
CA SER A 253 -40.09 0.89 -6.87
C SER A 253 -39.34 -0.32 -7.45
N LEU A 254 -38.79 -0.21 -8.67
CA LEU A 254 -38.03 -1.27 -9.34
C LEU A 254 -36.58 -1.36 -8.87
N GLU A 255 -36.04 -0.35 -8.17
CA GLU A 255 -34.64 -0.35 -7.72
C GLU A 255 -34.37 -1.53 -6.77
N LYS A 256 -35.35 -1.89 -5.94
CA LYS A 256 -35.23 -3.04 -5.03
C LYS A 256 -35.02 -4.35 -5.79
N GLN A 257 -35.74 -4.55 -6.89
CA GLN A 257 -35.61 -5.76 -7.70
C GLN A 257 -34.26 -5.81 -8.42
N VAL A 258 -33.82 -4.70 -9.02
CA VAL A 258 -32.49 -4.61 -9.65
C VAL A 258 -31.37 -4.85 -8.64
N THR A 259 -31.50 -4.30 -7.43
CA THR A 259 -30.53 -4.53 -6.34
C THR A 259 -30.52 -5.99 -5.90
N GLU A 260 -31.67 -6.66 -5.88
CA GLU A 260 -31.75 -8.09 -5.55
C GLU A 260 -31.04 -8.95 -6.59
N TYR A 261 -31.19 -8.64 -7.89
CA TYR A 261 -30.45 -9.32 -8.96
C TYR A 261 -28.93 -9.17 -8.79
N PHE A 262 -28.44 -7.98 -8.44
CA PHE A 262 -27.03 -7.76 -8.12
C PHE A 262 -26.56 -8.55 -6.88
N ARG A 263 -27.44 -8.78 -5.90
CA ARG A 263 -27.11 -9.47 -4.64
C ARG A 263 -27.23 -10.99 -4.69
N THR A 264 -27.95 -11.51 -5.68
CA THR A 264 -28.25 -12.95 -5.81
C THR A 264 -27.72 -13.49 -7.13
N THR A 265 -28.47 -13.34 -8.23
CA THR A 265 -28.19 -13.97 -9.52
C THR A 265 -26.83 -13.62 -10.10
N TYR A 266 -26.39 -12.37 -9.95
CA TYR A 266 -25.13 -11.88 -10.52
C TYR A 266 -24.03 -11.64 -9.48
N ALA A 267 -24.12 -12.30 -8.32
CA ALA A 267 -23.21 -12.09 -7.20
C ALA A 267 -22.17 -13.22 -7.05
N ILE A 268 -21.44 -13.56 -8.13
CA ILE A 268 -20.54 -14.74 -8.17
C ILE A 268 -19.45 -14.68 -7.09
N HIS A 269 -18.89 -13.50 -6.84
CA HIS A 269 -17.87 -13.26 -5.80
C HIS A 269 -18.31 -12.18 -4.83
N ARG A 270 -19.55 -12.29 -4.33
CA ARG A 270 -20.08 -11.33 -3.36
C ARG A 270 -19.22 -11.33 -2.09
N MET A 271 -18.72 -10.16 -1.69
CA MET A 271 -18.15 -9.99 -0.35
C MET A 271 -19.20 -10.34 0.70
N CYS A 272 -18.85 -11.17 1.69
CA CYS A 272 -19.79 -11.57 2.73
C CYS A 272 -20.34 -10.33 3.46
N GLU A 273 -21.61 -10.41 3.88
CA GLU A 273 -22.25 -9.27 4.53
C GLU A 273 -21.59 -8.99 5.89
N GLY A 274 -21.21 -7.73 6.11
CA GLY A 274 -20.45 -7.34 7.30
C GLY A 274 -18.96 -7.67 7.26
N TRP A 275 -18.44 -8.15 6.12
CA TRP A 275 -17.01 -8.39 5.93
C TRP A 275 -16.22 -7.11 6.21
N LYS A 276 -15.19 -7.25 7.06
CA LYS A 276 -14.19 -6.22 7.30
C LYS A 276 -12.82 -6.82 7.03
N THR A 277 -12.20 -6.41 5.94
CA THR A 277 -10.86 -6.87 5.59
C THR A 277 -9.91 -6.47 6.71
N LYS A 278 -9.16 -7.45 7.22
CA LYS A 278 -8.13 -7.18 8.21
C LYS A 278 -6.97 -6.48 7.51
N LEU A 279 -6.71 -5.24 7.90
CA LEU A 279 -5.57 -4.47 7.40
C LEU A 279 -4.61 -4.24 8.56
N VAL A 280 -3.35 -4.60 8.35
CA VAL A 280 -2.26 -4.33 9.29
C VAL A 280 -1.25 -3.44 8.56
N PRO A 281 -1.19 -2.13 8.91
CA PRO A 281 -0.16 -1.26 8.35
C PRO A 281 1.21 -1.70 8.86
N LEU A 282 2.18 -1.76 7.96
CA LEU A 282 3.57 -2.03 8.29
C LEU A 282 4.32 -0.71 8.48
N GLY A 283 5.40 -0.75 9.26
CA GLY A 283 6.26 0.40 9.45
C GLY A 283 6.90 0.82 8.13
N THR A 284 6.80 2.09 7.78
CA THR A 284 7.37 2.67 6.55
C THR A 284 8.89 2.67 6.60
N ASN A 285 9.53 2.56 5.44
CA ASN A 285 10.97 2.75 5.28
C ASN A 285 11.28 3.85 4.26
N SER A 286 12.52 4.33 4.26
CA SER A 286 13.03 5.37 3.36
C SER A 286 13.63 4.79 2.08
N GLU A 287 13.29 3.55 1.74
CA GLU A 287 13.84 2.89 0.56
C GLU A 287 13.24 3.48 -0.72
N HIS A 288 14.06 3.53 -1.77
CA HIS A 288 13.65 4.01 -3.08
C HIS A 288 13.10 2.85 -3.89
N GLU A 289 11.77 2.68 -3.87
CA GLU A 289 11.05 1.62 -4.60
C GLU A 289 11.36 1.55 -6.11
N ILE A 290 11.76 2.68 -6.71
CA ILE A 290 12.12 2.74 -8.13
C ILE A 290 13.43 2.03 -8.45
N GLU A 291 14.31 1.86 -7.46
CA GLU A 291 15.58 1.16 -7.58
C GLU A 291 15.38 -0.31 -7.21
N THR A 292 15.95 -1.23 -7.99
CA THR A 292 15.83 -2.68 -7.73
C THR A 292 16.29 -3.05 -6.32
N GLU A 293 17.43 -2.50 -5.86
CA GLU A 293 17.94 -2.77 -4.51
C GLU A 293 17.05 -2.10 -3.45
N GLY A 294 16.55 -0.90 -3.70
CA GLY A 294 15.60 -0.23 -2.80
C GLY A 294 14.29 -1.01 -2.65
N MET A 295 13.70 -1.50 -3.75
CA MET A 295 12.53 -2.38 -3.72
C MET A 295 12.80 -3.66 -2.93
N LYS A 296 13.95 -4.31 -3.15
CA LYS A 296 14.36 -5.51 -2.43
C LYS A 296 14.50 -5.24 -0.93
N CYS A 297 15.22 -4.18 -0.54
CA CYS A 297 15.35 -3.76 0.85
C CYS A 297 13.99 -3.44 1.48
N ALA A 298 13.10 -2.77 0.76
CA ALA A 298 11.76 -2.44 1.23
C ALA A 298 10.97 -3.73 1.52
N ILE A 299 10.95 -4.68 0.59
CA ILE A 299 10.26 -5.96 0.75
C ILE A 299 10.85 -6.75 1.92
N HIS A 300 12.18 -6.78 2.06
CA HIS A 300 12.85 -7.45 3.18
C HIS A 300 12.44 -6.86 4.53
N ASP A 301 12.44 -5.54 4.65
CA ASP A 301 11.99 -4.86 5.85
C ASP A 301 10.54 -5.24 6.18
N PHE A 302 9.60 -5.09 5.23
CA PHE A 302 8.19 -5.41 5.47
C PHE A 302 7.94 -6.88 5.83
N LEU A 303 8.65 -7.81 5.20
CA LEU A 303 8.54 -9.23 5.52
C LEU A 303 9.16 -9.56 6.88
N SER A 304 10.29 -8.95 7.23
CA SER A 304 10.92 -9.11 8.54
C SER A 304 10.00 -8.62 9.67
N GLN A 305 9.23 -7.55 9.44
CA GLN A 305 8.24 -7.06 10.40
C GLN A 305 7.14 -8.08 10.69
N SER A 306 6.87 -9.01 9.76
CA SER A 306 5.91 -10.10 9.90
C SER A 306 6.52 -11.42 10.41
N ASP A 307 7.80 -11.41 10.81
CA ASP A 307 8.62 -12.61 11.14
C ASP A 307 8.80 -13.59 9.97
N TRP A 308 8.60 -13.12 8.73
CA TRP A 308 8.89 -13.90 7.54
C TRP A 308 10.39 -13.81 7.22
N GLN A 309 11.03 -14.96 6.97
CA GLN A 309 12.46 -15.00 6.66
C GLN A 309 12.72 -14.33 5.30
N PRO A 310 13.51 -13.23 5.26
CA PRO A 310 13.66 -12.42 4.06
C PRO A 310 14.28 -13.22 2.89
N GLU A 311 15.11 -14.23 3.17
CA GLU A 311 15.86 -15.00 2.17
C GLU A 311 14.96 -15.70 1.15
N TYR A 312 13.78 -16.19 1.56
CA TYR A 312 12.83 -16.84 0.65
C TYR A 312 12.24 -15.85 -0.37
N SER A 313 12.07 -14.59 0.03
CA SER A 313 11.56 -13.54 -0.87
C SER A 313 12.63 -13.01 -1.82
N SER A 314 13.89 -12.91 -1.37
CA SER A 314 15.01 -12.55 -2.25
C SER A 314 15.06 -13.48 -3.44
N LYS A 315 15.00 -14.80 -3.19
CA LYS A 315 15.11 -15.82 -4.23
C LYS A 315 14.04 -15.67 -5.30
N LEU A 316 12.78 -15.45 -4.90
CA LEU A 316 11.66 -15.31 -5.85
C LEU A 316 11.72 -14.01 -6.65
N ILE A 317 12.05 -12.89 -5.98
CA ILE A 317 12.12 -11.57 -6.64
C ILE A 317 13.30 -11.52 -7.58
N GLN A 318 14.48 -11.91 -7.12
CA GLN A 318 15.69 -11.94 -7.94
C GLN A 318 15.52 -12.89 -9.11
N LYS A 319 14.88 -14.06 -8.92
CA LYS A 319 14.55 -14.98 -10.01
C LYS A 319 13.69 -14.32 -11.08
N THR A 320 12.62 -13.64 -10.66
CA THR A 320 11.66 -13.03 -11.58
C THR A 320 12.31 -11.88 -12.36
N ILE A 321 13.13 -11.06 -11.70
CA ILE A 321 13.87 -9.97 -12.33
C ILE A 321 14.85 -10.55 -13.35
N TRP A 322 15.66 -11.53 -12.94
CA TRP A 322 16.61 -12.19 -13.81
C TRP A 322 15.94 -12.85 -15.02
N GLU A 323 14.85 -13.60 -14.83
CA GLU A 323 14.09 -14.22 -15.93
C GLU A 323 13.55 -13.15 -16.89
N THR A 324 13.11 -12.00 -16.39
CA THR A 324 12.59 -10.89 -17.21
C THR A 324 13.71 -10.22 -18.01
N GLU A 325 14.86 -9.97 -17.40
CA GLU A 325 16.03 -9.38 -18.06
C GLU A 325 16.64 -10.33 -19.10
N VAL A 326 16.72 -11.63 -18.80
CA VAL A 326 17.13 -12.65 -19.78
C VAL A 326 16.18 -12.65 -20.97
N LEU A 327 14.86 -12.57 -20.74
CA LEU A 327 13.87 -12.51 -21.82
C LEU A 327 14.02 -11.23 -22.66
N ASP A 328 14.37 -10.09 -22.07
CA ASP A 328 14.65 -8.87 -22.83
C ASP A 328 15.94 -9.00 -23.67
N CYS A 329 16.97 -9.67 -23.13
CA CYS A 329 18.18 -9.98 -23.90
C CYS A 329 17.86 -10.87 -25.12
N TRP A 330 16.97 -11.86 -24.96
CA TRP A 330 16.46 -12.67 -26.06
C TRP A 330 15.69 -11.85 -27.10
N ARG A 331 14.88 -10.89 -26.65
CA ARG A 331 14.17 -9.97 -27.54
C ARG A 331 15.16 -9.21 -28.43
N LEU A 332 16.24 -8.70 -27.84
CA LEU A 332 17.28 -7.96 -28.54
C LEU A 332 18.08 -8.86 -29.51
N GLU A 333 18.47 -10.06 -29.09
CA GLU A 333 19.25 -10.99 -29.92
C GLU A 333 18.47 -11.48 -31.15
N ILE A 334 17.15 -11.62 -31.04
CA ILE A 334 16.28 -11.99 -32.18
C ILE A 334 15.90 -10.77 -33.04
N GLY A 335 16.12 -9.54 -32.55
CA GLY A 335 15.81 -8.30 -33.25
C GLY A 335 14.33 -7.92 -33.20
N LEU A 336 13.70 -8.03 -32.02
CA LEU A 336 12.30 -7.69 -31.80
C LEU A 336 12.15 -6.37 -31.03
N ASP A 337 11.12 -5.59 -31.36
CA ASP A 337 10.91 -4.26 -30.74
C ASP A 337 10.20 -4.35 -29.38
N HIS A 338 9.26 -5.30 -29.20
CA HIS A 338 8.47 -5.43 -27.97
C HIS A 338 8.55 -6.83 -27.32
N PRO A 339 8.52 -6.93 -25.98
CA PRO A 339 8.59 -8.23 -25.27
C PRO A 339 7.47 -9.20 -25.64
N GLU A 340 6.26 -8.69 -25.88
CA GLU A 340 5.11 -9.51 -26.28
C GLU A 340 5.31 -10.20 -27.65
N ASP A 341 6.22 -9.70 -28.49
CA ASP A 341 6.47 -10.23 -29.81
C ASP A 341 7.29 -11.52 -29.80
N ILE A 342 8.04 -11.83 -28.73
CA ILE A 342 8.80 -13.08 -28.63
C ILE A 342 7.88 -14.29 -28.78
N ILE A 343 6.77 -14.30 -28.03
CA ILE A 343 5.79 -15.39 -28.07
C ILE A 343 5.14 -15.47 -29.45
N ARG A 344 4.86 -14.32 -30.08
CA ARG A 344 4.25 -14.25 -31.41
C ARG A 344 5.20 -14.76 -32.48
N HIS A 345 6.48 -14.40 -32.38
CA HIS A 345 7.55 -14.79 -33.29
C HIS A 345 7.70 -16.31 -33.35
N PHE A 346 7.91 -16.97 -32.20
CA PHE A 346 8.06 -18.43 -32.17
C PHE A 346 6.76 -19.17 -32.54
N LYS A 347 5.58 -18.62 -32.21
CA LYS A 347 4.31 -19.19 -32.69
C LYS A 347 4.16 -19.14 -34.21
N ASN A 348 4.66 -18.07 -34.84
CA ASN A 348 4.61 -17.93 -36.31
C ASN A 348 5.62 -18.87 -36.99
N LEU A 349 6.84 -18.98 -36.46
CA LEU A 349 7.83 -19.95 -36.94
C LEU A 349 7.32 -21.40 -36.82
N GLY A 350 6.66 -21.74 -35.71
CA GLY A 350 6.05 -23.06 -35.52
C GLY A 350 4.94 -23.37 -36.54
N LYS A 351 4.15 -22.38 -36.95
CA LYS A 351 3.14 -22.56 -38.02
C LYS A 351 3.76 -22.76 -39.40
N GLN A 352 4.96 -22.25 -39.61
CA GLN A 352 5.69 -22.33 -40.87
C GLN A 352 6.65 -23.53 -40.92
N ASP A 353 6.73 -24.31 -39.84
CA ASP A 353 7.72 -25.39 -39.67
C ASP A 353 9.17 -24.88 -39.82
N GLN A 354 9.42 -23.66 -39.34
CA GLN A 354 10.72 -22.95 -39.39
C GLN A 354 11.27 -22.67 -37.99
N LEU A 355 10.99 -23.55 -37.03
CA LEU A 355 11.56 -23.39 -35.69
C LEU A 355 13.09 -23.54 -35.77
N PRO A 356 13.86 -22.68 -35.08
CA PRO A 356 15.31 -22.80 -35.07
C PRO A 356 15.74 -24.13 -34.46
N GLU A 357 16.80 -24.71 -35.00
CA GLU A 357 17.41 -25.89 -34.39
C GLU A 357 18.01 -25.54 -33.03
N TYR A 358 18.17 -26.56 -32.18
CA TYR A 358 18.76 -26.42 -30.85
C TYR A 358 20.12 -25.71 -30.87
N GLU A 359 20.98 -26.03 -31.85
CA GLU A 359 22.30 -25.42 -31.96
C GLU A 359 22.26 -23.91 -32.23
N VAL A 360 21.25 -23.45 -32.98
CA VAL A 360 21.05 -22.01 -33.23
C VAL A 360 20.62 -21.30 -31.95
N LEU A 361 19.69 -21.90 -31.19
CA LEU A 361 19.25 -21.35 -29.91
C LEU A 361 20.40 -21.34 -28.89
N LEU A 362 21.20 -22.42 -28.85
CA LEU A 362 22.36 -22.50 -27.97
C LEU A 362 23.42 -21.46 -28.33
N GLN A 363 23.64 -21.22 -29.62
CA GLN A 363 24.57 -20.17 -30.07
C GLN A 363 24.07 -18.78 -29.68
N ASN A 364 22.77 -18.50 -29.84
CA ASN A 364 22.19 -17.23 -29.40
C ASN A 364 22.29 -17.06 -27.87
N ALA A 365 22.06 -18.12 -27.10
CA ALA A 365 22.23 -18.10 -25.65
C ALA A 365 23.68 -17.80 -25.24
N LYS A 366 24.67 -18.36 -25.96
CA LYS A 366 26.09 -18.02 -25.77
C LYS A 366 26.34 -16.55 -26.07
N ASN A 367 25.84 -16.04 -27.19
CA ASN A 367 26.00 -14.62 -27.54
C ASN A 367 25.40 -13.70 -26.47
N ILE A 368 24.20 -14.02 -25.96
CA ILE A 368 23.55 -13.29 -24.86
C ILE A 368 24.42 -13.33 -23.61
N THR A 369 24.95 -14.50 -23.26
CA THR A 369 25.79 -14.67 -22.07
C THR A 369 27.04 -13.81 -22.17
N GLU A 370 27.78 -13.94 -23.27
CA GLU A 370 29.01 -13.18 -23.53
C GLU A 370 28.75 -11.66 -23.59
N ARG A 371 27.57 -11.24 -24.08
CA ARG A 371 27.22 -9.82 -24.24
C ARG A 371 26.64 -9.18 -22.97
N TYR A 372 25.92 -9.91 -22.12
CA TYR A 372 25.12 -9.31 -21.04
C TYR A 372 25.31 -9.93 -19.65
N ILE A 373 26.07 -11.01 -19.51
CA ILE A 373 26.14 -11.81 -18.26
C ILE A 373 27.60 -12.07 -17.85
N THR A 374 28.61 -11.48 -18.52
CA THR A 374 30.03 -11.68 -18.17
C THR A 374 30.62 -10.46 -17.47
N LEU A 375 31.71 -10.65 -16.73
CA LEU A 375 32.44 -9.54 -16.09
C LEU A 375 33.07 -8.63 -17.17
N GLU A 376 33.49 -9.21 -18.29
CA GLU A 376 33.97 -8.50 -19.46
C GLU A 376 32.89 -7.58 -20.04
N SER A 377 31.63 -8.03 -20.11
CA SER A 377 30.52 -7.18 -20.53
C SER A 377 30.22 -6.04 -19.55
N TYR A 378 30.46 -6.25 -18.24
CA TYR A 378 30.34 -5.19 -17.23
C TYR A 378 31.41 -4.11 -17.43
N GLU A 379 32.66 -4.51 -17.64
CA GLU A 379 33.76 -3.59 -17.95
C GLU A 379 33.52 -2.84 -19.26
N GLN A 380 33.02 -3.54 -20.29
CA GLN A 380 32.64 -2.92 -21.55
C GLN A 380 31.52 -1.88 -21.38
N ALA A 381 30.55 -2.12 -20.50
CA ALA A 381 29.48 -1.17 -20.24
C ALA A 381 30.00 0.10 -19.53
N LEU A 382 30.97 -0.03 -18.63
CA LEU A 382 31.60 1.12 -17.95
C LEU A 382 32.55 1.91 -18.86
N SER A 383 33.24 1.24 -19.77
CA SER A 383 34.32 1.83 -20.57
C SER A 383 34.28 1.33 -22.02
N PRO A 384 33.26 1.72 -22.83
CA PRO A 384 33.07 1.17 -24.17
C PRO A 384 34.21 1.50 -25.14
N ASN A 385 34.97 2.57 -24.86
CA ASN A 385 36.07 3.08 -25.68
C ASN A 385 37.46 2.59 -25.24
N ASP A 386 37.56 1.73 -24.21
CA ASP A 386 38.87 1.26 -23.76
C ASP A 386 39.54 0.40 -24.84
N SER A 387 40.87 0.42 -24.91
CA SER A 387 41.63 -0.17 -26.03
C SER A 387 41.34 -1.66 -26.24
N ASP A 388 40.97 -2.37 -25.18
CA ASP A 388 40.66 -3.79 -25.20
C ASP A 388 39.26 -4.10 -25.79
N SER A 389 38.35 -3.12 -25.82
CA SER A 389 37.02 -3.23 -26.44
C SER A 389 37.10 -3.49 -27.95
N SER A 390 38.21 -3.09 -28.59
CA SER A 390 38.45 -3.33 -30.02
C SER A 390 38.68 -4.80 -30.38
N LEU A 391 39.05 -5.64 -29.40
CA LEU A 391 39.27 -7.08 -29.57
C LEU A 391 37.99 -7.92 -29.39
N ILE A 392 36.93 -7.31 -28.86
CA ILE A 392 35.64 -7.97 -28.64
C ILE A 392 34.95 -8.18 -30.00
N PRO A 393 34.52 -9.41 -30.34
CA PRO A 393 33.75 -9.67 -31.55
C PRO A 393 32.52 -8.76 -31.66
N ASP A 394 32.16 -8.32 -32.86
CA ASP A 394 31.03 -7.39 -33.04
C ASP A 394 29.70 -7.98 -32.54
N CYS A 395 29.54 -9.31 -32.59
CA CYS A 395 28.39 -10.00 -32.02
C CYS A 395 28.36 -9.99 -30.49
N HIS A 396 29.38 -9.55 -29.79
CA HIS A 396 29.40 -9.41 -28.33
C HIS A 396 29.38 -7.94 -27.89
N LYS A 397 29.35 -6.98 -28.83
CA LYS A 397 29.21 -5.56 -28.50
C LYS A 397 27.77 -5.20 -28.23
N PHE A 398 27.56 -4.27 -27.30
CA PHE A 398 26.23 -3.71 -27.05
C PHE A 398 25.70 -3.00 -28.30
N PRO A 399 24.42 -3.20 -28.66
CA PRO A 399 23.81 -2.42 -29.72
C PRO A 399 23.77 -0.95 -29.29
N ILE A 400 24.28 -0.06 -30.14
CA ILE A 400 24.20 1.38 -29.88
C ILE A 400 22.74 1.81 -30.08
N GLY A 401 22.08 2.13 -28.98
CA GLY A 401 20.72 2.67 -28.99
C GLY A 401 20.67 4.05 -29.64
N THR A 402 19.50 4.43 -30.14
CA THR A 402 19.25 5.82 -30.51
C THR A 402 19.31 6.70 -29.27
N LEU A 403 19.94 7.87 -29.39
CA LEU A 403 20.01 8.85 -28.30
C LEU A 403 18.61 9.08 -27.70
N PHE A 404 18.48 8.97 -26.38
CA PHE A 404 17.21 9.23 -25.72
C PHE A 404 16.85 10.71 -25.87
N GLU A 405 15.94 11.01 -26.80
CA GLU A 405 15.41 12.36 -26.96
C GLU A 405 14.43 12.64 -25.82
N SER A 406 14.92 13.33 -24.78
CA SER A 406 14.07 13.81 -23.69
C SER A 406 12.93 14.65 -24.25
N ARG A 407 11.69 14.16 -24.11
CA ARG A 407 10.47 14.76 -24.66
C ARG A 407 10.07 16.12 -24.06
N ASN A 408 10.95 16.75 -23.29
CA ASN A 408 10.66 17.95 -22.51
C ASN A 408 10.84 19.28 -23.26
N SER A 409 11.07 19.29 -24.57
CA SER A 409 11.23 20.53 -25.35
C SER A 409 9.96 21.00 -26.08
N VAL A 410 8.79 20.42 -25.81
CA VAL A 410 7.53 20.92 -26.38
C VAL A 410 6.93 22.00 -25.46
N GLY A 411 7.36 23.24 -25.68
CA GLY A 411 6.54 24.43 -25.47
C GLY A 411 6.35 24.94 -24.04
N ARG A 412 7.43 25.31 -23.33
CA ARG A 412 7.31 26.28 -22.22
C ARG A 412 7.22 27.68 -22.83
N HIS A 413 6.00 28.21 -22.92
CA HIS A 413 5.76 29.63 -23.20
C HIS A 413 6.52 30.49 -22.18
N ASN A 414 7.25 31.48 -22.69
CA ASN A 414 7.96 32.49 -21.91
C ASN A 414 7.00 33.19 -20.93
N SER A 415 7.04 32.80 -19.67
CA SER A 415 6.70 33.69 -18.56
C SER A 415 7.99 33.97 -17.80
N GLU A 416 8.54 35.15 -18.01
CA GLU A 416 9.60 35.75 -17.18
C GLU A 416 9.11 35.77 -15.73
N ASN A 417 9.60 34.83 -14.90
CA ASN A 417 9.73 34.91 -13.43
C ASN A 417 9.98 33.51 -12.81
N ASP A 418 10.83 32.66 -13.40
CA ASP A 418 11.26 31.42 -12.75
C ASP A 418 12.60 31.65 -12.04
N VAL A 419 12.50 31.88 -10.73
CA VAL A 419 13.62 31.89 -9.77
C VAL A 419 14.33 30.54 -9.86
N SER A 420 15.66 30.59 -10.05
CA SER A 420 16.54 29.42 -10.13
C SER A 420 16.32 28.48 -8.95
N ILE A 421 15.61 27.38 -9.19
CA ILE A 421 15.55 26.24 -8.28
C ILE A 421 16.94 25.62 -8.35
N ASN A 422 17.73 25.77 -7.28
CA ASN A 422 18.92 24.97 -7.06
C ASN A 422 18.49 23.51 -7.04
N THR A 423 18.74 22.83 -8.14
CA THR A 423 18.57 21.40 -8.29
C THR A 423 19.47 20.71 -7.27
N THR A 424 18.81 20.01 -6.35
CA THR A 424 19.27 18.78 -5.70
C THR A 424 20.39 18.12 -6.48
N HIS A 425 21.48 17.72 -5.81
CA HIS A 425 22.60 16.92 -6.30
C HIS A 425 22.17 15.85 -7.33
N THR A 426 21.97 16.26 -8.58
CA THR A 426 21.97 15.37 -9.72
C THR A 426 23.39 14.89 -9.77
N PHE A 427 23.56 13.57 -9.61
CA PHE A 427 24.84 12.93 -9.85
C PHE A 427 25.33 13.40 -11.23
N THR A 428 26.38 14.22 -11.22
CA THR A 428 27.08 14.62 -12.43
C THR A 428 28.16 13.58 -12.63
N GLU A 429 28.03 12.82 -13.70
CA GLU A 429 29.11 11.94 -14.17
C GLU A 429 30.40 12.75 -14.33
N GLY A 430 31.55 12.10 -14.14
CA GLY A 430 32.83 12.75 -14.41
C GLY A 430 32.90 13.17 -15.87
N GLU A 431 33.57 14.29 -16.18
CA GLU A 431 33.67 14.83 -17.54
C GLU A 431 34.21 13.83 -18.58
N ASP A 432 34.91 12.78 -18.12
CA ASP A 432 35.52 11.74 -18.94
C ASP A 432 34.76 10.40 -18.93
N PHE A 433 33.62 10.28 -18.23
CA PHE A 433 32.85 9.04 -18.23
C PHE A 433 32.11 8.87 -19.55
N THR A 434 32.33 7.73 -20.22
CA THR A 434 31.73 7.43 -21.53
C THR A 434 30.89 6.16 -21.52
N GLY A 435 30.73 5.53 -20.36
CA GLY A 435 29.98 4.29 -20.20
C GLY A 435 28.51 4.50 -19.85
N ASP A 436 27.88 3.41 -19.43
CA ASP A 436 26.51 3.35 -18.98
C ASP A 436 26.45 2.59 -17.64
N HIS A 437 26.30 3.34 -16.54
CA HIS A 437 26.21 2.76 -15.19
C HIS A 437 24.96 1.90 -15.00
N VAL A 438 23.85 2.21 -15.68
CA VAL A 438 22.60 1.46 -15.55
C VAL A 438 22.76 0.09 -16.21
N LEU A 439 23.32 0.06 -17.42
CA LEU A 439 23.65 -1.18 -18.11
C LEU A 439 24.67 -2.00 -17.32
N ALA A 440 25.75 -1.37 -16.84
CA ALA A 440 26.76 -2.05 -16.04
C ALA A 440 26.16 -2.70 -14.78
N ASN A 441 25.34 -1.97 -14.02
CA ASN A 441 24.69 -2.53 -12.83
C ASN A 441 23.74 -3.70 -13.17
N SER A 442 23.05 -3.62 -14.31
CA SER A 442 22.17 -4.71 -14.78
C SER A 442 22.97 -5.96 -15.16
N VAL A 443 24.08 -5.79 -15.89
CA VAL A 443 25.00 -6.88 -16.24
C VAL A 443 25.60 -7.54 -14.99
N LEU A 444 26.03 -6.73 -14.01
CA LEU A 444 26.58 -7.23 -12.76
C LEU A 444 25.55 -8.06 -11.98
N PHE A 445 24.31 -7.56 -11.86
CA PHE A 445 23.20 -8.30 -11.26
C PHE A 445 22.95 -9.64 -11.99
N MET A 446 22.90 -9.62 -13.31
CA MET A 446 22.69 -10.81 -14.14
C MET A 446 23.78 -11.86 -13.95
N TRP A 447 25.04 -11.43 -13.93
CA TRP A 447 26.20 -12.29 -13.69
C TRP A 447 26.17 -12.89 -12.27
N GLU A 448 26.07 -12.07 -11.23
CA GLU A 448 26.05 -12.54 -9.84
C GLU A 448 24.91 -13.54 -9.61
N TYR A 449 23.71 -13.22 -10.08
CA TYR A 449 22.56 -14.10 -9.89
C TYR A 449 22.69 -15.42 -10.66
N SER A 450 23.30 -15.41 -11.85
CA SER A 450 23.54 -16.64 -12.62
C SER A 450 24.41 -17.65 -11.86
N LEU A 451 25.37 -17.17 -11.05
CA LEU A 451 26.20 -18.00 -10.18
C LEU A 451 25.38 -18.59 -9.02
N TRP A 452 24.44 -17.82 -8.47
CA TRP A 452 23.54 -18.30 -7.41
C TRP A 452 22.59 -19.40 -7.90
N VAL A 453 22.06 -19.29 -9.11
CA VAL A 453 21.17 -20.31 -9.70
C VAL A 453 21.88 -21.66 -9.87
N GLN A 454 23.20 -21.69 -10.04
CA GLN A 454 23.96 -22.94 -10.17
C GLN A 454 24.20 -23.68 -8.83
N LEU A 455 24.02 -22.99 -7.70
CA LEU A 455 24.28 -23.52 -6.37
C LEU A 455 23.03 -24.10 -5.66
N ASP A 456 21.83 -23.77 -6.15
CA ASP A 456 20.53 -24.37 -5.76
C ASP A 456 20.22 -25.58 -6.66
#